data_AF-A0ABD0P0J5-F1
#
_entry.id   AF-A0ABD0P0J5-F1
#
_cell.length_a   1.000
_cell.length_b   1.000
_cell.length_c   1.000
_cell.angle_alpha   90.00
_cell.angle_beta   90.00
_cell.angle_gamma   90.00
#
_symmetry.space_group_name_H-M   'P 1'
#
loop_
_entity.id
_entity.type
_entity.pdbx_description
1 polymer ?
#
loop_
_entity_poly.entity_id
_entity_poly.type
_entity_poly.pdbx_seq_one_letter_code
_entity_poly.pdbx_strand_id
1 'polypeptide(L)' 'ALELDANNEKALFRRGEALVVMKEFDKARADFQRVTQLYPANKAAKSQILLCQKHIKEQHEKDKRLYANMFQKFAERDAK' A
#
# COMPACT_ATOMS: atom_id res chain seq x y z
N ALA A 1 -28.66 -8.63 -4.61
CA ALA A 1 -28.47 -9.59 -3.51
C ALA A 1 -27.16 -10.35 -3.69
N LEU A 2 -26.03 -9.76 -3.31
CA LEU A 2 -24.74 -10.47 -3.21
C LEU A 2 -23.91 -9.77 -2.12
N GLU A 3 -24.41 -9.81 -0.89
CA GLU A 3 -23.53 -9.77 0.28
C GLU A 3 -22.78 -11.12 0.31
N LEU A 4 -21.94 -11.34 -0.69
CA LEU A 4 -21.09 -12.51 -0.83
C LEU A 4 -19.97 -12.34 0.18
N ASP A 5 -20.21 -12.89 1.36
CA ASP A 5 -19.25 -13.19 2.42
C ASP A 5 -18.02 -12.27 2.42
N ALA A 6 -18.14 -11.15 3.14
CA ALA A 6 -17.11 -10.11 3.24
C ALA A 6 -15.74 -10.63 3.73
N ASN A 7 -15.68 -11.88 4.20
CA ASN A 7 -14.48 -12.55 4.68
C ASN A 7 -13.94 -13.62 3.71
N ASN A 8 -14.47 -13.75 2.49
CA ASN A 8 -13.99 -14.75 1.54
C ASN A 8 -12.52 -14.51 1.17
N GLU A 9 -11.66 -15.49 1.47
CA GLU A 9 -10.22 -15.47 1.19
C GLU A 9 -9.89 -14.98 -0.23
N LYS A 10 -10.55 -15.57 -1.23
CA LYS A 10 -10.27 -15.30 -2.64
C LYS A 10 -10.75 -13.91 -3.06
N ALA A 11 -11.86 -13.45 -2.51
CA ALA A 11 -12.39 -12.12 -2.81
C ALA A 11 -11.46 -11.03 -2.25
N LEU A 12 -11.06 -11.15 -0.98
CA LEU A 12 -10.11 -10.24 -0.35
C LEU A 12 -8.75 -10.26 -1.05
N PHE A 13 -8.25 -11.44 -1.40
CA PHE A 13 -6.96 -11.58 -2.08
C PHE A 13 -6.98 -10.92 -3.47
N ARG A 14 -8.02 -11.19 -4.28
CA ARG A 14 -8.17 -10.59 -5.62
C ARG A 14 -8.38 -9.08 -5.56
N ARG A 15 -9.11 -8.58 -4.57
CA ARG A 15 -9.26 -7.13 -4.35
C ARG A 15 -7.91 -6.50 -4.02
N GLY A 16 -7.12 -7.14 -3.15
CA GLY A 16 -5.75 -6.73 -2.86
C GLY A 16 -4.88 -6.67 -4.12
N GLU A 17 -4.92 -7.69 -4.98
CA GLU A 17 -4.18 -7.70 -6.25
C GLU A 17 -4.58 -6.55 -7.19
N ALA A 18 -5.89 -6.30 -7.32
CA ALA A 18 -6.39 -5.17 -8.12
C ALA A 18 -5.88 -3.83 -7.56
N LEU A 19 -5.87 -3.65 -6.24
CA LEU A 19 -5.35 -2.46 -5.60
C LEU A 19 -3.83 -2.28 -5.81
N VAL A 20 -3.06 -3.38 -5.84
CA VAL A 20 -1.63 -3.33 -6.21
C VAL A 20 -1.45 -2.81 -7.63
N VAL A 21 -2.25 -3.28 -8.58
CA VAL A 21 -2.22 -2.80 -9.98
C VAL A 21 -2.60 -1.32 -10.05
N MET A 22 -3.54 -0.87 -9.23
CA MET A 22 -3.93 0.54 -9.10
C MET A 22 -2.91 1.39 -8.33
N LYS A 23 -1.81 0.81 -7.84
CA LYS A 23 -0.79 1.46 -6.98
C LYS A 23 -1.34 1.99 -5.66
N GLU A 24 -2.47 1.46 -5.21
CA GLU A 24 -3.12 1.77 -3.94
C GLU A 24 -2.56 0.83 -2.85
N PHE A 25 -1.25 0.93 -2.61
CA PHE A 25 -0.51 -0.07 -1.82
C PHE A 25 -0.95 -0.14 -0.35
N ASP A 26 -1.38 0.96 0.26
CA ASP A 26 -1.89 0.96 1.64
C ASP A 26 -3.18 0.16 1.78
N LYS A 27 -4.12 0.36 0.84
CA LYS A 27 -5.39 -0.40 0.80
C LYS A 27 -5.13 -1.87 0.48
N ALA A 28 -4.26 -2.15 -0.50
CA ALA A 28 -3.86 -3.51 -0.84
C ALA A 28 -3.26 -4.24 0.37
N ARG A 29 -2.38 -3.57 1.12
CA ARG A 29 -1.77 -4.14 2.33
C ARG A 29 -2.83 -4.50 3.37
N ALA A 30 -3.83 -3.64 3.59
CA ALA A 30 -4.90 -3.89 4.54
C ALA A 30 -5.71 -5.14 4.16
N ASP A 31 -6.01 -5.31 2.87
CA ASP A 31 -6.71 -6.49 2.36
C ASP A 31 -5.92 -7.78 2.56
N PHE A 32 -4.63 -7.78 2.20
CA PHE A 32 -3.78 -8.95 2.43
C PHE A 32 -3.56 -9.23 3.92
N GLN A 33 -3.45 -8.21 4.76
CA GLN A 33 -3.39 -8.37 6.21
C GLN A 33 -4.66 -9.06 6.74
N ARG A 34 -5.84 -8.66 6.24
CA ARG A 34 -7.10 -9.32 6.59
C ARG A 34 -7.12 -10.78 6.15
N VAL A 35 -6.61 -11.09 4.94
CA VAL A 35 -6.42 -12.47 4.48
C VAL A 35 -5.53 -13.24 5.43
N THR A 36 -4.38 -12.69 5.85
CA THR A 36 -3.48 -13.41 6.77
C THR A 36 -4.02 -13.59 8.19
N GLN A 37 -4.91 -12.70 8.65
CA GLN A 37 -5.59 -12.82 9.94
C GLN A 37 -6.63 -13.95 9.92
N LEU A 38 -7.40 -14.05 8.83
CA LEU A 38 -8.44 -15.06 8.66
C LEU A 38 -7.87 -16.42 8.21
N TYR A 39 -6.83 -16.38 7.37
CA TYR A 39 -6.20 -17.52 6.72
C TYR A 39 -4.67 -17.46 6.88
N PRO A 40 -4.13 -17.76 8.07
CA PRO A 40 -2.70 -17.65 8.36
C PRO A 40 -1.79 -18.54 7.50
N ALA A 41 -2.36 -19.59 6.90
CA ALA A 41 -1.69 -20.52 5.99
C ALA A 41 -1.43 -19.91 4.59
N ASN A 42 -2.08 -18.80 4.25
CA ASN A 42 -1.91 -18.15 2.95
C ASN A 42 -0.54 -17.44 2.87
N LYS A 43 0.45 -18.15 2.33
CA LYS A 43 1.81 -17.63 2.12
C LYS A 43 1.84 -16.52 1.06
N ALA A 44 0.97 -16.59 0.05
CA ALA A 44 0.91 -15.59 -1.01
C ALA A 44 0.54 -14.20 -0.45
N ALA A 45 -0.44 -14.14 0.47
CA ALA A 45 -0.84 -12.90 1.11
C ALA A 45 0.31 -12.28 1.92
N LYS A 46 1.10 -13.09 2.64
CA LYS A 46 2.30 -12.60 3.36
C LYS A 46 3.33 -11.99 2.41
N SER A 47 3.61 -12.64 1.27
CA SER A 47 4.52 -12.09 0.26
C SER A 47 4.01 -10.77 -0.31
N GLN A 48 2.71 -10.66 -0.59
CA GLN A 48 2.10 -9.44 -1.10
C GLN A 48 2.14 -8.28 -0.08
N ILE A 49 2.02 -8.56 1.22
CA ILE A 49 2.17 -7.54 2.28
C ILE A 49 3.58 -6.93 2.23
N LEU A 50 4.62 -7.76 2.11
CA LEU A 50 6.00 -7.30 2.04
C LEU A 50 6.25 -6.44 0.79
N LEU A 51 5.69 -6.84 -0.35
CA LEU A 51 5.76 -6.05 -1.58
C LEU A 51 5.10 -4.68 -1.40
N CYS A 52 3.88 -4.64 -0.83
CA CYS A 52 3.18 -3.38 -0.56
C CYS A 52 4.00 -2.48 0.38
N GLN A 53 4.56 -3.03 1.47
CA GLN A 53 5.40 -2.27 2.40
C GLN A 53 6.64 -1.67 1.72
N LYS A 54 7.28 -2.42 0.82
CA LYS A 54 8.41 -1.91 0.04
C LYS A 54 8.01 -0.70 -0.80
N HIS A 55 6.89 -0.79 -1.54
CA HIS A 55 6.42 0.31 -2.38
C HIS A 55 6.00 1.54 -1.56
N ILE A 56 5.28 1.35 -0.44
CA ILE A 56 4.90 2.45 0.46
C ILE A 56 6.15 3.17 0.97
N LYS A 57 7.17 2.41 1.41
CA LYS A 57 8.43 3.00 1.87
C LYS A 57 9.14 3.79 0.77
N GLU A 58 9.22 3.23 -0.44
CA GLU A 58 9.83 3.92 -1.58
C GLU A 58 9.09 5.21 -1.94
N GLN A 59 7.75 5.20 -1.88
CA GLN A 59 6.92 6.37 -2.14
C GLN A 59 7.16 7.45 -1.07
N HIS A 60 7.13 7.09 0.22
CA HIS A 60 7.40 8.01 1.31
C HIS A 60 8.80 8.63 1.25
N GLU A 61 9.82 7.86 0.88
CA GLU A 61 11.18 8.38 0.73
C GLU A 61 11.30 9.36 -0.44
N LYS A 62 10.63 9.08 -1.57
CA LYS A 62 10.57 10.02 -2.70
C LYS A 62 9.86 11.30 -2.33
N ASP A 63 8.71 11.19 -1.68
CA ASP A 63 7.91 12.35 -1.25
C ASP A 63 8.71 13.20 -0.26
N LYS A 64 9.33 12.57 0.75
CA LYS A 64 10.20 13.25 1.72
C LYS A 64 11.32 14.04 1.05
N ARG A 65 12.01 13.44 0.07
CA ARG A 65 13.07 14.12 -0.70
C ARG A 65 12.51 15.29 -1.52
N LEU A 66 11.35 15.10 -2.16
CA LEU A 66 10.70 16.15 -2.94
C LEU A 66 10.32 17.35 -2.08
N TYR A 67 9.68 17.11 -0.93
CA TYR A 67 9.30 18.17 0.01
C TYR A 67 10.52 18.89 0.60
N ALA A 68 11.59 18.15 0.97
CA ALA A 68 12.82 18.76 1.46
C ALA A 68 13.45 19.70 0.43
N ASN A 69 13.56 19.26 -0.84
CA ASN A 69 14.09 20.07 -1.93
C ASN A 69 13.20 21.29 -2.24
N MET A 70 11.88 21.14 -2.14
CA MET A 70 10.92 22.22 -2.36
C MET A 70 11.05 23.29 -1.27
N PHE A 71 11.12 22.89 0.00
CA PHE A 71 11.31 23.80 1.13
C PHE A 71 12.62 24.59 1.01
N GLN A 72 13.72 23.91 0.66
CA GLN A 72 15.02 24.57 0.46
C GLN A 72 14.94 25.64 -0.66
N LYS A 73 14.32 25.32 -1.80
CA LYS A 73 14.14 26.27 -2.91
C LYS A 73 13.31 27.50 -2.53
N PHE A 74 12.28 27.33 -1.71
CA PHE A 74 11.47 28.45 -1.23
C PHE A 74 12.28 29.34 -0.28
N ALA A 75 13.01 28.75 0.67
CA ALA A 75 13.88 29.50 1.58
C ALA A 75 14.98 30.28 0.84
N GLU A 76 15.57 29.72 -0.21
CA GLU A 76 16.57 30.39 -1.05
C GLU A 76 15.99 31.56 -1.87
N ARG A 77 14.70 31.51 -2.21
CA ARG A 77 14.02 32.59 -2.96
C ARG A 77 13.64 33.77 -2.06
N ASP A 78 13.19 33.50 -0.84
CA ASP A 78 12.81 34.54 0.13
C ASP A 78 14.02 35.26 0.74
N ALA A 79 15.22 34.66 0.62
CA ALA A 79 16.48 35.26 1.08
C ALA A 79 17.15 36.21 0.06
N LYS A 80 16.54 36.41 -1.12
CA LYS A 80 17.00 37.35 -2.17
C LYS A 80 16.09 38.57 -2.27
#